data_AF-A0A2S4KWA3-F1
#
_entry.id   AF-A0A2S4KWA3-F1
#
_cell.length_a   1.000
_cell.length_b   1.000
_cell.length_c   1.000
_cell.angle_alpha   90.00
_cell.angle_beta   90.00
_cell.angle_gamma   90.00
#
_symmetry.space_group_name_H-M   'P 1'
#
loop_
_entity.id
_entity.type
_entity.pdbx_description
1 polymer ?
#
loop_
_entity_poly.entity_id
_entity_poly.type
_entity_poly.pdbx_seq_one_letter_code
_entity_poly.pdbx_strand_id
1 'polypeptide(L)'
;MAPTATAPPREPAPSWADPNALRTSFTLSMSAMYKAEVPAYGTLLRIVSAVNAAALSSSLDPHVLALRHGSSRLDIERHGAIRLGTPRELRTVRRVFALVGLHPVGYYDLSPAGLPMHATCFRPVDADALARNPFRVFTSVLRPELIRDAEARDVALGLLARRNIFSGELLRLLDLADAQNGRLTEAQGARFIPAAVATFRWAGAAAASAAAYQRLAAAHPILADVACFRSAHVNHLTPRTLAIA
;
A
#
# COMPACT_ATOMS: atom_id res chain seq x y z
N MET A 1 30.02 57.23 7.18
CA MET A 1 28.81 56.43 6.95
C MET A 1 29.24 54.99 6.73
N ALA A 2 28.90 54.08 7.63
CA ALA A 2 29.18 52.65 7.46
C ALA A 2 28.17 52.04 6.48
N PRO A 3 28.58 51.15 5.56
CA PRO A 3 27.66 50.55 4.60
C PRO A 3 26.79 49.50 5.29
N THR A 4 25.49 49.67 5.15
CA THR A 4 24.46 48.75 5.65
C THR A 4 24.59 47.41 4.93
N ALA A 5 24.92 46.35 5.65
CA ALA A 5 24.97 45.00 5.11
C ALA A 5 23.56 44.58 4.64
N THR A 6 23.40 44.40 3.34
CA THR A 6 22.21 43.79 2.75
C THR A 6 22.09 42.35 3.22
N ALA A 7 20.99 42.02 3.91
CA ALA A 7 20.67 40.67 4.31
C ALA A 7 20.63 39.74 3.08
N PRO A 8 21.12 38.49 3.19
CA PRO A 8 21.09 37.53 2.08
C PRO A 8 19.64 37.28 1.64
N PRO A 9 19.41 37.00 0.34
CA PRO A 9 18.07 36.72 -0.16
C PRO A 9 17.47 35.52 0.57
N ARG A 10 16.24 35.70 1.07
CA ARG A 10 15.46 34.67 1.74
C ARG A 10 15.24 33.52 0.77
N GLU A 11 15.69 32.31 1.10
CA GLU A 11 15.38 31.13 0.29
C GLU A 11 13.85 31.00 0.14
N PRO A 12 13.35 30.68 -1.07
CA PRO A 12 11.92 30.48 -1.27
C PRO A 12 11.43 29.35 -0.36
N ALA A 13 10.26 29.54 0.24
CA ALA A 13 9.65 28.54 1.10
C ALA A 13 9.53 27.21 0.34
N PRO A 14 9.79 26.06 1.01
CA PRO A 14 9.77 24.77 0.34
C PRO A 14 8.40 24.50 -0.28
N SER A 15 8.37 24.06 -1.55
CA SER A 15 7.14 23.57 -2.17
C SER A 15 6.77 22.23 -1.56
N TRP A 16 5.68 22.24 -0.78
CA TRP A 16 5.16 21.05 -0.11
C TRP A 16 4.34 20.21 -1.08
N ALA A 17 4.55 18.90 -1.06
CA ALA A 17 3.77 17.97 -1.87
C ALA A 17 2.33 17.87 -1.34
N ASP A 18 1.35 17.84 -2.26
CA ASP A 18 -0.03 17.48 -1.95
C ASP A 18 -0.13 15.97 -1.68
N PRO A 19 -0.63 15.53 -0.50
CA PRO A 19 -0.84 14.12 -0.21
C PRO A 19 -1.71 13.39 -1.23
N ASN A 20 -2.67 14.08 -1.87
CA ASN A 20 -3.49 13.48 -2.93
C ASN A 20 -2.70 13.24 -4.21
N ALA A 21 -1.79 14.15 -4.56
CA ALA A 21 -0.87 13.96 -5.68
C ALA A 21 0.10 12.81 -5.38
N LEU A 22 0.68 12.76 -4.17
CA LEU A 22 1.52 11.65 -3.73
C LEU A 22 0.76 10.32 -3.76
N ARG A 23 -0.51 10.29 -3.33
CA ARG A 23 -1.36 9.09 -3.42
C ARG A 23 -1.51 8.64 -4.86
N THR A 24 -1.79 9.55 -5.79
CA THR A 24 -1.89 9.23 -7.21
C THR A 24 -0.59 8.66 -7.77
N SER A 25 0.56 9.28 -7.48
CA SER A 25 1.86 8.73 -7.85
C SER A 25 2.10 7.35 -7.24
N PHE A 26 1.73 7.14 -5.98
CA PHE A 26 1.84 5.85 -5.29
C PHE A 26 0.96 4.78 -5.96
N THR A 27 -0.33 5.08 -6.19
CA THR A 27 -1.30 4.17 -6.83
C THR A 27 -0.86 3.76 -8.23
N LEU A 28 -0.38 4.71 -9.03
CA LEU A 28 0.11 4.44 -10.40
C LEU A 28 1.38 3.60 -10.36
N SER A 29 2.32 3.92 -9.47
CA SER A 29 3.57 3.16 -9.31
C SER A 29 3.31 1.72 -8.84
N MET A 30 2.41 1.53 -7.87
CA MET A 30 1.97 0.20 -7.42
C MET A 30 1.32 -0.60 -8.53
N SER A 31 0.44 0.03 -9.34
CA SER A 31 -0.22 -0.64 -10.47
C SER A 31 0.76 -1.02 -11.58
N ALA A 32 1.72 -0.14 -11.91
CA ALA A 32 2.76 -0.42 -12.88
C ALA A 32 3.68 -1.54 -12.42
N MET A 33 4.11 -1.52 -11.15
CA MET A 33 4.89 -2.58 -10.51
C MET A 33 4.14 -3.92 -10.59
N TYR A 34 2.89 -3.97 -10.11
CA TYR A 34 2.11 -5.21 -10.08
C TYR A 34 1.79 -5.75 -11.48
N LYS A 35 1.59 -4.87 -12.47
CA LYS A 35 1.43 -5.27 -13.88
C LYS A 35 2.70 -5.91 -14.45
N ALA A 36 3.87 -5.41 -14.07
CA ALA A 36 5.15 -5.98 -14.50
C ALA A 36 5.41 -7.34 -13.83
N GLU A 37 5.01 -7.50 -12.57
CA GLU A 37 5.15 -8.75 -11.81
C GLU A 37 4.12 -9.81 -12.22
N VAL A 38 2.90 -9.40 -12.58
CA VAL A 38 1.77 -10.28 -12.90
C VAL A 38 1.12 -9.86 -14.22
N PRO A 39 1.57 -10.37 -15.39
CA PRO A 39 1.06 -9.94 -16.71
C PRO A 39 -0.46 -10.10 -16.90
N ALA A 40 -1.06 -11.10 -16.24
CA ALA A 40 -2.51 -11.33 -16.26
C ALA A 40 -3.31 -10.12 -15.71
N TYR A 41 -2.74 -9.37 -14.75
CA TYR A 41 -3.35 -8.13 -14.26
C TYR A 41 -3.48 -7.08 -15.37
N GLY A 42 -2.50 -6.98 -16.27
CA GLY A 42 -2.58 -6.10 -17.44
C GLY A 42 -3.72 -6.47 -18.38
N THR A 43 -3.99 -7.76 -18.56
CA THR A 43 -5.15 -8.25 -19.32
C THR A 43 -6.46 -7.94 -18.61
N LEU A 44 -6.53 -8.14 -17.28
CA LEU A 44 -7.69 -7.78 -16.48
C LEU A 44 -8.05 -6.29 -16.61
N LEU A 45 -7.06 -5.39 -16.56
CA LEU A 45 -7.29 -3.95 -16.72
C LEU A 45 -7.92 -3.61 -18.08
N ARG A 46 -7.50 -4.27 -19.16
CA ARG A 46 -8.10 -4.07 -20.50
C ARG A 46 -9.55 -4.55 -20.54
N ILE A 47 -9.83 -5.72 -19.95
CA ILE A 47 -11.19 -6.28 -19.87
C ILE A 47 -12.09 -5.31 -19.08
N VAL A 48 -11.66 -4.88 -17.90
CA VAL A 48 -12.42 -3.96 -17.05
C VAL A 48 -12.68 -2.62 -17.76
N SER A 49 -11.69 -2.08 -18.46
CA SER A 49 -11.87 -0.85 -19.24
C SER A 49 -12.95 -1.01 -20.32
N ALA A 50 -12.91 -2.12 -21.07
CA ALA A 50 -13.92 -2.42 -22.09
C ALA A 50 -15.32 -2.62 -21.50
N VAL A 51 -15.44 -3.38 -20.40
CA VAL A 51 -16.70 -3.61 -19.69
C VAL A 51 -17.27 -2.31 -19.13
N ASN A 52 -16.43 -1.46 -18.53
CA ASN A 52 -16.85 -0.16 -18.00
C ASN A 52 -17.33 0.77 -19.12
N ALA A 53 -16.63 0.82 -20.25
CA ALA A 53 -17.05 1.61 -21.40
C ALA A 53 -18.41 1.14 -21.95
N ALA A 54 -18.60 -0.17 -22.07
CA ALA A 54 -19.88 -0.75 -22.49
C ALA A 54 -21.00 -0.39 -21.50
N ALA A 55 -20.79 -0.63 -20.20
CA ALA A 55 -21.77 -0.33 -19.15
C ALA A 55 -22.12 1.16 -19.09
N LEU A 56 -21.13 2.06 -19.24
CA LEU A 56 -21.38 3.49 -19.28
C LEU A 56 -22.21 3.87 -20.50
N SER A 57 -22.02 3.22 -21.65
CA SER A 57 -22.76 3.53 -22.87
C SER A 57 -24.22 3.03 -22.84
N SER A 58 -24.47 1.86 -22.25
CA SER A 58 -25.75 1.16 -22.35
C SER A 58 -26.61 1.17 -21.08
N SER A 59 -26.03 1.46 -19.90
CA SER A 59 -26.78 1.40 -18.65
C SER A 59 -27.74 2.58 -18.48
N LEU A 60 -28.95 2.28 -18.03
CA LEU A 60 -29.95 3.25 -17.55
C LEU A 60 -29.94 3.39 -16.02
N ASP A 61 -29.04 2.69 -15.33
CA ASP A 61 -28.90 2.80 -13.87
C ASP A 61 -28.44 4.23 -13.51
N PRO A 62 -29.22 4.99 -12.72
CA PRO A 62 -28.86 6.34 -12.27
C PRO A 62 -27.47 6.43 -11.63
N HIS A 63 -27.01 5.37 -10.93
CA HIS A 63 -25.68 5.33 -10.33
C HIS A 63 -24.57 5.22 -11.37
N VAL A 64 -24.78 4.49 -12.46
CA VAL A 64 -23.83 4.40 -13.57
C VAL A 64 -23.85 5.68 -14.41
N LEU A 65 -25.03 6.26 -14.63
CA LEU A 65 -25.20 7.52 -15.34
C LEU A 65 -24.48 8.69 -14.63
N ALA A 66 -24.58 8.77 -13.30
CA ALA A 66 -23.86 9.77 -12.51
C ALA A 66 -22.33 9.70 -12.68
N LEU A 67 -21.79 8.54 -13.06
CA LEU A 67 -20.36 8.33 -13.30
C LEU A 67 -19.91 8.73 -14.71
N ARG A 68 -20.82 8.97 -15.67
CA ARG A 68 -20.47 9.41 -17.03
C ARG A 68 -19.69 10.73 -17.04
N HIS A 69 -19.95 11.61 -16.08
CA HIS A 69 -19.27 12.90 -15.94
C HIS A 69 -18.03 12.88 -15.04
N GLY A 70 -17.66 11.72 -14.48
CA GLY A 70 -16.53 11.52 -13.55
C GLY A 70 -15.60 10.35 -13.93
N SER A 71 -15.55 10.00 -15.21
CA SER A 71 -14.92 8.78 -15.74
C SER A 71 -13.44 8.58 -15.37
N SER A 72 -12.67 9.66 -15.21
CA SER A 72 -11.24 9.59 -14.83
C SER A 72 -10.98 8.88 -13.49
N ARG A 73 -11.98 8.87 -12.59
CA ARG A 73 -11.89 8.17 -11.30
C ARG A 73 -11.94 6.65 -11.46
N LEU A 74 -12.81 6.14 -12.34
CA LEU A 74 -13.01 4.69 -12.50
C LEU A 74 -11.75 3.98 -12.98
N ASP A 75 -10.96 4.65 -13.81
CA ASP A 75 -9.72 4.09 -14.38
C ASP A 75 -8.58 4.00 -13.35
N ILE A 76 -8.62 4.83 -12.29
CA ILE A 76 -7.61 4.89 -11.23
C ILE A 76 -8.04 4.10 -9.99
N GLU A 77 -9.34 3.91 -9.76
CA GLU A 77 -9.89 3.26 -8.57
C GLU A 77 -9.41 1.81 -8.45
N ARG A 78 -8.56 1.58 -7.44
CA ARG A 78 -7.93 0.28 -7.15
C ARG A 78 -7.95 0.01 -5.65
N HIS A 79 -7.97 -1.26 -5.30
CA HIS A 79 -7.78 -1.75 -3.93
C HIS A 79 -6.58 -2.69 -3.88
N GLY A 80 -5.61 -2.42 -3.03
CA GLY A 80 -4.51 -3.34 -2.75
C GLY A 80 -4.74 -4.13 -1.47
N ALA A 81 -4.09 -5.29 -1.35
CA ALA A 81 -4.03 -6.03 -0.09
C ALA A 81 -2.58 -6.46 0.21
N ILE A 82 -2.17 -6.31 1.47
CA ILE A 82 -0.86 -6.72 1.97
C ILE A 82 -1.00 -7.43 3.32
N ARG A 83 0.00 -8.24 3.68
CA ARG A 83 0.09 -8.88 5.00
C ARG A 83 1.41 -8.52 5.66
N LEU A 84 1.34 -8.19 6.95
CA LEU A 84 2.46 -7.84 7.80
C LEU A 84 2.62 -8.90 8.90
N GLY A 85 3.85 -9.08 9.36
CA GLY A 85 4.18 -10.06 10.39
C GLY A 85 4.31 -9.47 11.79
N THR A 86 4.56 -8.16 11.92
CA THR A 86 4.84 -7.56 13.24
C THR A 86 4.09 -6.24 13.48
N PRO A 87 3.82 -5.89 14.76
CA PRO A 87 3.31 -4.56 15.12
C PRO A 87 4.24 -3.41 14.70
N ARG A 88 5.57 -3.64 14.65
CA ARG A 88 6.54 -2.64 14.16
C ARG A 88 6.30 -2.34 12.68
N GLU A 89 6.11 -3.39 11.87
CA GLU A 89 5.80 -3.24 10.45
C GLU A 89 4.50 -2.46 10.24
N LEU A 90 3.44 -2.78 11.00
CA LEU A 90 2.17 -2.04 10.91
C LEU A 90 2.33 -0.56 11.27
N ARG A 91 3.08 -0.24 12.34
CA ARG A 91 3.35 1.15 12.74
C ARG A 91 4.11 1.92 11.67
N THR A 92 5.10 1.30 11.04
CA THR A 92 5.86 1.94 9.95
C THR A 92 5.01 2.10 8.69
N VAL A 93 4.23 1.09 8.31
CA VAL A 93 3.29 1.19 7.17
C VAL A 93 2.24 2.27 7.40
N ARG A 94 1.76 2.44 8.65
CA ARG A 94 0.89 3.57 9.01
C ARG A 94 1.55 4.93 8.72
N ARG A 95 2.85 5.10 9.03
CA ARG A 95 3.61 6.32 8.71
C ARG A 95 3.69 6.55 7.19
N VAL A 96 3.99 5.50 6.42
CA VAL A 96 4.01 5.54 4.95
C VAL A 96 2.66 5.99 4.40
N PHE A 97 1.57 5.36 4.86
CA PHE A 97 0.22 5.64 4.39
C PHE A 97 -0.29 7.03 4.80
N ALA A 98 0.09 7.54 5.97
CA ALA A 98 -0.26 8.90 6.37
C ALA A 98 0.27 9.96 5.38
N LEU A 99 1.48 9.79 4.83
CA LEU A 99 2.09 10.74 3.87
C LEU A 99 1.38 10.81 2.52
N VAL A 100 0.59 9.78 2.19
CA VAL A 100 -0.27 9.73 0.99
C VAL A 100 -1.75 9.91 1.35
N GLY A 101 -2.06 10.44 2.53
CA GLY A 101 -3.43 10.73 2.97
C GLY A 101 -4.30 9.48 3.12
N LEU A 102 -3.71 8.34 3.49
CA LEU A 102 -4.42 7.11 3.78
C LEU A 102 -4.46 6.89 5.30
N HIS A 103 -5.67 6.74 5.84
CA HIS A 103 -5.93 6.58 7.27
C HIS A 103 -6.51 5.19 7.56
N PRO A 104 -6.20 4.58 8.72
CA PRO A 104 -6.76 3.29 9.10
C PRO A 104 -8.26 3.45 9.40
N VAL A 105 -9.10 2.74 8.65
CA VAL A 105 -10.55 2.75 8.81
C VAL A 105 -11.06 1.33 8.98
N GLY A 106 -11.84 1.13 10.04
CA GLY A 106 -12.43 -0.16 10.40
C GLY A 106 -11.45 -1.13 11.06
N TYR A 107 -12.00 -2.14 11.70
CA TYR A 107 -11.28 -3.25 12.30
C TYR A 107 -11.92 -4.55 11.83
N TYR A 108 -11.09 -5.49 11.38
CA TYR A 108 -11.53 -6.77 10.83
C TYR A 108 -10.79 -7.89 11.57
N ASP A 109 -11.51 -8.64 12.40
CA ASP A 109 -10.99 -9.89 12.95
C ASP A 109 -11.19 -11.01 11.91
N LEU A 110 -10.09 -11.62 11.46
CA LEU A 110 -10.13 -12.69 10.46
C LEU A 110 -10.09 -14.08 11.10
N SER A 111 -10.00 -14.16 12.43
CA SER A 111 -9.97 -15.43 13.16
C SER A 111 -11.23 -16.28 12.98
N PRO A 112 -12.46 -15.73 12.83
CA PRO A 112 -13.63 -16.56 12.54
C PRO A 112 -13.55 -17.28 11.18
N ALA A 113 -12.77 -16.75 10.25
CA ALA A 113 -12.48 -17.36 8.94
C ALA A 113 -11.28 -18.32 8.99
N GLY A 114 -10.78 -18.65 10.18
CA GLY A 114 -9.63 -19.54 10.37
C GLY A 114 -8.27 -18.90 10.07
N LEU A 115 -8.21 -17.58 9.84
CA LEU A 115 -6.95 -16.89 9.54
C LEU A 115 -6.35 -16.32 10.83
N PRO A 116 -5.06 -16.56 11.15
CA PRO A 116 -4.43 -16.07 12.37
C PRO A 116 -4.02 -14.59 12.23
N MET A 117 -4.95 -13.72 11.85
CA MET A 117 -4.71 -12.31 11.54
C MET A 117 -5.89 -11.44 11.94
N HIS A 118 -5.61 -10.15 12.11
CA HIS A 118 -6.62 -9.08 12.07
C HIS A 118 -6.16 -7.99 11.11
N ALA A 119 -7.04 -7.08 10.73
CA ALA A 119 -6.77 -6.11 9.69
C ALA A 119 -7.50 -4.77 9.88
N THR A 120 -7.06 -3.78 9.09
CA THR A 120 -7.72 -2.50 8.88
C THR A 120 -7.62 -2.11 7.40
N CYS A 121 -8.44 -1.17 6.94
CA CYS A 121 -8.40 -0.64 5.58
C CYS A 121 -7.83 0.78 5.60
N PHE A 122 -6.64 0.97 5.01
CA PHE A 122 -6.05 2.29 4.85
C PHE A 122 -6.64 2.99 3.63
N ARG A 123 -7.34 4.12 3.82
CA ARG A 123 -8.02 4.85 2.76
C ARG A 123 -8.11 6.35 3.03
N PRO A 124 -8.37 7.20 2.03
CA PRO A 124 -8.76 8.58 2.26
C PRO A 124 -10.11 8.62 2.97
N VAL A 125 -10.32 9.65 3.79
CA VAL A 125 -11.56 9.84 4.56
C VAL A 125 -12.39 11.00 4.05
N ASP A 126 -11.75 12.03 3.50
CA ASP A 126 -12.41 13.22 2.97
C ASP A 126 -13.06 12.94 1.60
N ALA A 127 -14.24 13.54 1.37
CA ALA A 127 -14.99 13.38 0.14
C ALA A 127 -14.19 13.82 -1.09
N ASP A 128 -13.50 14.97 -1.01
CA ASP A 128 -12.67 15.49 -2.10
C ASP A 128 -11.46 14.58 -2.38
N ALA A 129 -10.84 14.05 -1.34
CA ALA A 129 -9.71 13.13 -1.46
C ALA A 129 -10.14 11.81 -2.12
N LEU A 130 -11.30 11.28 -1.73
CA LEU A 130 -11.93 10.11 -2.34
C LEU A 130 -12.32 10.35 -3.80
N ALA A 131 -12.87 11.53 -4.11
CA ALA A 131 -13.26 11.89 -5.47
C ALA A 131 -12.05 11.95 -6.42
N ARG A 132 -10.92 12.50 -5.94
CA ARG A 132 -9.66 12.58 -6.70
C ARG A 132 -9.00 11.22 -6.89
N ASN A 133 -8.87 10.45 -5.81
CA ASN A 133 -8.25 9.13 -5.86
C ASN A 133 -8.71 8.29 -4.65
N PRO A 134 -9.61 7.31 -4.86
CA PRO A 134 -10.17 6.46 -3.80
C PRO A 134 -9.30 5.23 -3.48
N PHE A 135 -8.01 5.24 -3.82
CA PHE A 135 -7.12 4.10 -3.57
C PHE A 135 -7.13 3.70 -2.10
N ARG A 136 -7.17 2.39 -1.85
CA ARG A 136 -7.24 1.82 -0.51
C ARG A 136 -6.39 0.57 -0.40
N VAL A 137 -5.85 0.31 0.78
CA VAL A 137 -5.04 -0.87 1.06
C VAL A 137 -5.56 -1.62 2.28
N PHE A 138 -6.05 -2.83 2.07
CA PHE A 138 -6.37 -3.75 3.16
C PHE A 138 -5.07 -4.31 3.73
N THR A 139 -4.82 -4.02 5.00
CA THR A 139 -3.56 -4.36 5.67
C THR A 139 -3.86 -5.29 6.83
N SER A 140 -3.47 -6.55 6.67
CA SER A 140 -3.55 -7.54 7.74
C SER A 140 -2.24 -7.61 8.50
N VAL A 141 -2.30 -7.89 9.80
CA VAL A 141 -1.13 -8.23 10.62
C VAL A 141 -1.35 -9.57 11.32
N LEU A 142 -0.30 -10.38 11.34
CA LEU A 142 -0.27 -11.69 11.99
C LEU A 142 -0.55 -11.56 13.49
N ARG A 143 -1.32 -12.52 14.03
CA ARG A 143 -1.59 -12.73 15.45
C ARG A 143 -0.93 -14.04 15.90
N PRO A 144 0.32 -14.02 16.37
CA PRO A 144 1.09 -15.22 16.70
C PRO A 144 0.42 -16.11 17.75
N GLU A 145 -0.36 -15.53 18.66
CA GLU A 145 -1.12 -16.23 19.70
C GLU A 145 -2.25 -17.12 19.14
N LEU A 146 -2.65 -16.94 17.88
CA LEU A 146 -3.62 -17.80 17.21
C LEU A 146 -2.98 -18.99 16.47
N ILE A 147 -1.64 -19.06 16.43
CA ILE A 147 -0.91 -20.14 15.79
C ILE A 147 -0.82 -21.31 16.78
N ARG A 148 -1.58 -22.38 16.52
CA ARG A 148 -1.65 -23.57 17.39
C ARG A 148 -0.36 -24.38 17.41
N ASP A 149 0.34 -24.40 16.29
CA ASP A 149 1.60 -25.11 16.14
C ASP A 149 2.76 -24.27 16.70
N ALA A 150 3.22 -24.62 17.91
CA ALA A 150 4.24 -23.85 18.63
C ALA A 150 5.57 -23.77 17.88
N GLU A 151 6.00 -24.85 17.25
CA GLU A 151 7.26 -24.86 16.50
C GLU A 151 7.15 -23.97 15.26
N ALA A 152 6.04 -24.06 14.50
CA ALA A 152 5.81 -23.19 13.35
C ALA A 152 5.71 -21.72 13.77
N ARG A 153 5.05 -21.43 14.90
CA ARG A 153 5.01 -20.07 15.47
C ARG A 153 6.41 -19.55 15.76
N ASP A 154 7.25 -20.34 16.43
CA ASP A 154 8.58 -19.90 16.85
C ASP A 154 9.52 -19.72 15.64
N VAL A 155 9.41 -20.59 14.63
CA VAL A 155 10.12 -20.42 13.34
C VAL A 155 9.69 -19.14 12.64
N ALA A 156 8.38 -18.87 12.54
CA ALA A 156 7.85 -17.67 11.91
C ALA A 156 8.33 -16.40 12.63
N LEU A 157 8.22 -16.37 13.96
CA LEU A 157 8.67 -15.24 14.77
C LEU A 157 10.19 -15.01 14.66
N GLY A 158 10.99 -16.09 14.62
CA GLY A 158 12.42 -15.98 14.41
C GLY A 158 12.79 -15.35 13.07
N LEU A 159 12.10 -15.71 11.98
CA LEU A 159 12.29 -15.10 10.66
C LEU A 159 11.86 -13.62 10.66
N LEU A 160 10.69 -13.33 11.24
CA LEU A 160 10.14 -11.97 11.31
C LEU A 160 11.02 -11.03 12.16
N ALA A 161 11.62 -11.52 13.24
CA ALA A 161 12.50 -10.73 14.09
C ALA A 161 13.79 -10.29 13.39
N ARG A 162 14.29 -11.08 12.42
CA ARG A 162 15.54 -10.81 11.71
C ARG A 162 15.36 -9.99 10.43
N ARG A 163 14.13 -9.85 9.92
CA ARG A 163 13.90 -9.14 8.65
C ARG A 163 13.70 -7.65 8.86
N ASN A 164 14.07 -6.89 7.83
CA ASN A 164 13.66 -5.51 7.68
C ASN A 164 13.11 -5.30 6.26
N ILE A 165 11.81 -5.06 6.15
CA ILE A 165 11.13 -4.85 4.86
C ILE A 165 11.25 -3.41 4.35
N PHE A 166 11.78 -2.49 5.17
CA PHE A 166 11.90 -1.06 4.84
C PHE A 166 13.33 -0.70 4.51
N SER A 167 13.55 -0.02 3.38
CA SER A 167 14.86 0.49 3.00
C SER A 167 15.32 1.61 3.94
N GLY A 168 16.64 1.81 4.06
CA GLY A 168 17.20 2.91 4.85
C GLY A 168 16.73 4.28 4.36
N GLU A 169 16.58 4.45 3.03
CA GLU A 169 16.06 5.68 2.43
C GLU A 169 14.60 5.93 2.82
N LEU A 170 13.75 4.90 2.81
CA LEU A 170 12.35 5.04 3.26
C LEU A 170 12.31 5.50 4.72
N LEU A 171 13.04 4.82 5.61
CA LEU A 171 13.07 5.18 7.03
C LEU A 171 13.55 6.62 7.25
N ARG A 172 14.62 7.03 6.56
CA ARG A 172 15.15 8.41 6.62
C ARG A 172 14.11 9.44 6.13
N LEU A 173 13.35 9.14 5.09
CA LEU A 173 12.29 10.02 4.58
C LEU A 173 11.09 10.08 5.55
N LEU A 174 10.75 8.99 6.22
CA LEU A 174 9.72 8.98 7.26
C LEU A 174 10.15 9.83 8.47
N ASP A 175 11.40 9.70 8.90
CA ASP A 175 11.93 10.48 10.04
C ASP A 175 12.00 11.98 9.69
N LEU A 176 12.37 12.30 8.44
CA LEU A 176 12.33 13.67 7.93
C LEU A 176 10.90 14.22 7.87
N ALA A 177 9.94 13.41 7.42
CA ALA A 177 8.54 13.82 7.41
C ALA A 177 8.01 14.09 8.81
N ASP A 178 8.36 13.26 9.80
CA ASP A 178 7.95 13.46 11.20
C ASP A 178 8.51 14.78 11.75
N ALA A 179 9.78 15.10 11.46
CA ALA A 179 10.38 16.39 11.81
C ALA A 179 9.73 17.59 11.08
N GLN A 180 9.09 17.34 9.94
CA GLN A 180 8.38 18.32 9.10
C GLN A 180 6.86 18.26 9.31
N ASN A 181 6.38 17.83 10.48
CA ASN A 181 4.96 17.75 10.83
C ASN A 181 4.13 16.86 9.87
N GLY A 182 4.68 15.72 9.48
CA GLY A 182 4.02 14.74 8.60
C GLY A 182 3.95 15.18 7.14
N ARG A 183 4.85 16.05 6.67
CA ARG A 183 4.86 16.58 5.30
C ARG A 183 6.17 16.28 4.59
N LEU A 184 6.08 16.14 3.27
CA LEU A 184 7.23 16.03 2.38
C LEU A 184 7.23 17.22 1.41
N THR A 185 8.41 17.72 1.06
CA THR A 185 8.56 18.59 -0.11
C THR A 185 8.35 17.78 -1.38
N GLU A 186 8.10 18.44 -2.52
CA GLU A 186 7.94 17.75 -3.81
C GLU A 186 9.15 16.87 -4.15
N ALA A 187 10.37 17.37 -3.94
CA ALA A 187 11.61 16.63 -4.18
C ALA A 187 11.75 15.40 -3.26
N GLN A 188 11.35 15.54 -1.98
CA GLN A 188 11.33 14.41 -1.05
C GLN A 188 10.23 13.40 -1.44
N GLY A 189 9.06 13.88 -1.87
CA GLY A 189 7.96 13.08 -2.38
C GLY A 189 8.37 12.21 -3.57
N ALA A 190 9.09 12.78 -4.54
CA ALA A 190 9.61 12.06 -5.69
C ALA A 190 10.53 10.87 -5.32
N ARG A 191 11.29 11.00 -4.22
CA ARG A 191 12.14 9.91 -3.68
C ARG A 191 11.35 8.94 -2.81
N PHE A 192 10.37 9.44 -2.08
CA PHE A 192 9.54 8.66 -1.18
C PHE A 192 8.72 7.60 -1.93
N ILE A 193 8.09 7.96 -3.06
CA ILE A 193 7.23 7.03 -3.81
C ILE A 193 7.96 5.73 -4.20
N PRO A 194 9.10 5.74 -4.91
CA PRO A 194 9.79 4.51 -5.26
C PRO A 194 10.30 3.75 -4.02
N ALA A 195 10.77 4.46 -2.99
CA ALA A 195 11.23 3.83 -1.74
C ALA A 195 10.09 3.11 -0.99
N ALA A 196 8.90 3.70 -0.96
CA ALA A 196 7.70 3.11 -0.38
C ALA A 196 7.22 1.90 -1.20
N VAL A 197 7.09 2.05 -2.52
CA VAL A 197 6.66 0.98 -3.44
C VAL A 197 7.57 -0.25 -3.36
N ALA A 198 8.88 -0.05 -3.18
CA ALA A 198 9.83 -1.14 -3.03
C ALA A 198 9.54 -2.08 -1.84
N THR A 199 8.86 -1.60 -0.80
CA THR A 199 8.44 -2.42 0.36
C THR A 199 7.45 -3.52 -0.05
N PHE A 200 6.67 -3.28 -1.11
CA PHE A 200 5.57 -4.12 -1.55
C PHE A 200 5.87 -4.90 -2.84
N ARG A 201 7.12 -4.85 -3.31
CA ARG A 201 7.57 -5.61 -4.48
C ARG A 201 7.63 -7.10 -4.20
N TRP A 202 7.34 -7.90 -5.23
CA TRP A 202 7.65 -9.32 -5.18
C TRP A 202 9.17 -9.54 -5.14
N ALA A 203 9.63 -10.36 -4.21
CA ALA A 203 11.02 -10.80 -4.11
C ALA A 203 11.07 -12.32 -4.28
N GLY A 204 11.49 -12.79 -5.46
CA GLY A 204 11.44 -14.21 -5.82
C GLY A 204 12.32 -15.14 -4.99
N ALA A 205 13.25 -14.60 -4.19
CA ALA A 205 14.09 -15.38 -3.28
C ALA A 205 13.52 -15.33 -1.84
N ALA A 206 13.20 -16.49 -1.29
CA ALA A 206 12.80 -16.62 0.11
C ALA A 206 13.94 -16.18 1.05
N ALA A 207 13.57 -15.55 2.17
CA ALA A 207 14.43 -15.31 3.33
C ALA A 207 14.63 -16.57 4.19
N ALA A 208 13.76 -17.57 4.01
CA ALA A 208 13.76 -18.82 4.76
C ALA A 208 14.48 -19.95 4.00
N SER A 209 14.95 -20.96 4.74
CA SER A 209 15.38 -22.23 4.15
C SER A 209 14.17 -22.99 3.59
N ALA A 210 14.42 -23.94 2.68
CA ALA A 210 13.36 -24.80 2.12
C ALA A 210 12.60 -25.55 3.22
N ALA A 211 13.31 -26.07 4.23
CA ALA A 211 12.71 -26.77 5.37
C ALA A 211 11.82 -25.84 6.20
N ALA A 212 12.26 -24.62 6.49
CA ALA A 212 11.45 -23.63 7.21
C ALA A 212 10.20 -23.24 6.40
N TYR A 213 10.35 -23.02 5.09
CA TYR A 213 9.20 -22.76 4.20
C TYR A 213 8.17 -23.89 4.24
N GLN A 214 8.62 -25.13 4.07
CA GLN A 214 7.74 -26.31 4.11
C GLN A 214 7.06 -26.47 5.46
N ARG A 215 7.78 -26.26 6.58
CA ARG A 215 7.23 -26.32 7.93
C ARG A 215 6.10 -25.32 8.15
N LEU A 216 6.32 -24.07 7.74
CA LEU A 216 5.33 -23.00 7.86
C LEU A 216 4.14 -23.22 6.92
N ALA A 217 4.38 -23.64 5.68
CA ALA A 217 3.33 -23.91 4.70
C ALA A 217 2.41 -25.05 5.15
N ALA A 218 2.98 -26.10 5.75
CA ALA A 218 2.23 -27.23 6.31
C ALA A 218 1.37 -26.83 7.52
N ALA A 219 1.86 -25.91 8.36
CA ALA A 219 1.09 -25.41 9.50
C ALA A 219 -0.06 -24.49 9.06
N HIS A 220 0.22 -23.51 8.19
CA HIS A 220 -0.78 -22.68 7.54
C HIS A 220 -0.14 -21.92 6.36
N PRO A 221 -0.72 -21.93 5.14
CA PRO A 221 -0.14 -21.24 3.98
C PRO A 221 0.19 -19.74 4.18
N ILE A 222 -0.57 -19.04 5.03
CA ILE A 222 -0.33 -17.62 5.36
C ILE A 222 0.97 -17.43 6.13
N LEU A 223 1.39 -18.39 6.96
CA LEU A 223 2.65 -18.26 7.70
C LEU A 223 3.84 -18.27 6.76
N ALA A 224 3.83 -19.14 5.74
CA ALA A 224 4.86 -19.14 4.72
C ALA A 224 4.86 -17.83 3.91
N ASP A 225 3.69 -17.38 3.45
CA ASP A 225 3.52 -16.12 2.73
C ASP A 225 4.01 -14.90 3.54
N VAL A 226 3.72 -14.86 4.84
CA VAL A 226 4.08 -13.71 5.69
C VAL A 226 5.52 -13.75 6.16
N ALA A 227 6.04 -14.89 6.61
CA ALA A 227 7.34 -14.96 7.30
C ALA A 227 8.52 -15.35 6.40
N CYS A 228 8.28 -16.03 5.27
CA CYS A 228 9.38 -16.55 4.45
C CYS A 228 9.94 -15.53 3.44
N PHE A 229 9.32 -14.36 3.25
CA PHE A 229 9.71 -13.39 2.24
C PHE A 229 10.30 -12.12 2.84
N ARG A 230 11.15 -11.44 2.04
CA ARG A 230 11.88 -10.22 2.43
C ARG A 230 11.06 -8.93 2.25
N SER A 231 9.86 -9.03 1.70
CA SER A 231 8.95 -7.92 1.47
C SER A 231 7.56 -8.23 2.02
N ALA A 232 6.70 -7.21 2.07
CA ALA A 232 5.26 -7.39 2.27
C ALA A 232 4.59 -7.26 0.89
N HIS A 233 4.86 -8.22 0.00
CA HIS A 233 4.41 -8.15 -1.39
C HIS A 233 2.91 -7.94 -1.51
N VAL A 234 2.49 -7.31 -2.62
CA VAL A 234 1.07 -7.15 -2.93
C VAL A 234 0.44 -8.53 -3.13
N ASN A 235 -0.53 -8.88 -2.28
CA ASN A 235 -1.28 -10.13 -2.41
C ASN A 235 -2.17 -10.11 -3.65
N HIS A 236 -2.84 -8.98 -3.85
CA HIS A 236 -3.64 -8.68 -5.04
C HIS A 236 -3.84 -7.17 -5.17
N LEU A 237 -4.07 -6.74 -6.41
CA LEU A 237 -4.49 -5.38 -6.74
C LEU A 237 -5.76 -5.48 -7.60
N THR A 238 -6.87 -4.97 -7.08
CA THR A 238 -8.20 -5.17 -7.66
C THR A 238 -8.68 -3.86 -8.30
N PRO A 239 -8.91 -3.84 -9.64
CA PRO A 239 -9.54 -2.70 -10.31
C PRO A 239 -11.05 -2.69 -10.08
N ARG A 240 -11.69 -1.54 -10.29
CA ARG A 240 -13.16 -1.42 -10.21
C ARG A 240 -13.82 -1.69 -11.56
N THR A 241 -14.74 -2.65 -11.59
CA THR A 241 -15.69 -2.87 -12.69
C THR A 241 -17.09 -2.37 -12.34
N LEU A 242 -17.84 -1.89 -13.32
CA LEU A 242 -19.25 -1.51 -13.20
C LEU A 242 -20.18 -2.72 -13.37
N ALA A 243 -19.70 -3.80 -13.99
CA ALA A 243 -20.42 -5.05 -14.16
C ALA A 243 -19.45 -6.22 -13.92
N ILE A 244 -19.72 -7.04 -12.90
CA ILE A 244 -18.88 -8.19 -12.55
C ILE A 244 -19.39 -9.51 -13.16
N ALA A 245 -20.67 -9.54 -13.54
CA ALA A 245 -21.33 -10.69 -14.16
C ALA A 245 -20.98 -10.82 -15.64
#